data_AF-W2P979-F1
#
_entry.id   AF-W2P979-F1
#
_cell.length_a   1.000
_cell.length_b   1.000
_cell.length_c   1.000
_cell.angle_alpha   90.00
_cell.angle_beta   90.00
_cell.angle_gamma   90.00
#
_symmetry.space_group_name_H-M   'P 1'
#
loop_
_entity.id
_entity.type
_entity.pdbx_description
1 polymer ?
#
loop_
_entity_poly.entity_id
_entity_poly.type
_entity_poly.pdbx_seq_one_letter_code
_entity_poly.pdbx_strand_id
1 'polypeptide(L)'
;MTRSNPFEPVTGGLKGTNGNDGCRYSIKDSQVYGRAGWHKDEFSTSKSDTEYLKTTKTYPSEYAGHGVNGPSFGPAYVGGSSTSLRFQYETSWTSPVLVFTELDGDYQELIMWEQLTDASRAALNSSDNFGRAEVPFSDEKS
;
A
#
# COMPACT_ATOMS: atom_id res chain seq x y z
N MET A 1 -8.33 21.65 9.01
CA MET A 1 -7.49 21.76 7.80
C MET A 1 -6.04 21.95 8.24
N THR A 2 -5.33 20.86 8.50
CA THR A 2 -3.86 20.89 8.63
C THR A 2 -3.31 20.81 7.21
N ARG A 3 -2.77 21.95 6.75
CA ARG A 3 -2.06 22.05 5.48
C ARG A 3 -0.83 21.15 5.55
N SER A 4 -0.67 20.27 4.58
CA SER A 4 0.54 19.46 4.38
C SER A 4 1.78 20.37 4.35
N ASN A 5 2.78 20.00 5.14
CA ASN A 5 4.01 20.77 5.33
C ASN A 5 4.93 20.61 4.10
N PRO A 6 5.32 21.70 3.40
CA PRO A 6 6.07 21.63 2.14
C PRO A 6 7.56 21.22 2.26
N PHE A 7 7.97 20.72 3.44
CA PHE A 7 9.34 20.30 3.74
C PHE A 7 9.34 19.02 4.58
N GLU A 8 8.58 18.00 4.21
CA GLU A 8 8.83 16.68 4.81
C GLU A 8 10.09 16.08 4.16
N PRO A 9 11.26 16.04 4.84
CA PRO A 9 12.41 15.33 4.33
C PRO A 9 12.05 13.84 4.19
N VAL A 10 12.61 13.19 3.16
CA VAL A 10 12.49 11.74 3.01
C VAL A 10 13.09 11.07 4.24
N THR A 11 12.48 9.98 4.69
CA THR A 11 13.01 9.20 5.81
C THR A 11 14.43 8.70 5.49
N GLY A 12 15.36 8.85 6.42
CA GLY A 12 16.69 8.26 6.31
C GLY A 12 16.72 6.74 6.54
N GLY A 13 15.56 6.16 6.87
CA GLY A 13 15.42 4.74 7.19
C GLY A 13 16.09 4.34 8.50
N LEU A 14 16.10 3.03 8.76
CA LEU A 14 16.82 2.42 9.87
C LEU A 14 17.83 1.41 9.31
N LYS A 15 18.98 1.29 9.97
CA LYS A 15 19.91 0.21 9.69
C LYS A 15 19.26 -1.12 10.06
N GLY A 16 19.27 -2.09 9.14
CA GLY A 16 18.68 -3.41 9.34
C GLY A 16 19.41 -4.22 10.41
N THR A 17 19.03 -4.01 11.67
CA THR A 17 19.54 -4.70 12.86
C THR A 17 18.40 -4.90 13.85
N ASN A 18 18.42 -5.97 14.64
CA ASN A 18 17.48 -6.22 15.74
C ASN A 18 16.00 -6.37 15.32
N GLY A 19 15.72 -7.04 14.21
CA GLY A 19 14.35 -7.40 13.82
C GLY A 19 13.47 -6.18 13.54
N ASN A 20 12.39 -5.99 14.31
CA ASN A 20 11.44 -4.88 14.18
C ASN A 20 11.64 -3.76 15.21
N ASP A 21 12.75 -3.79 15.96
CA ASP A 21 13.07 -2.76 16.94
C ASP A 21 13.25 -1.40 16.26
N GLY A 22 12.54 -0.38 16.77
CA GLY A 22 12.57 0.97 16.21
C GLY A 22 11.61 1.23 15.04
N CYS A 23 10.94 0.21 14.49
CA CYS A 23 9.95 0.37 13.41
C CYS A 23 8.56 -0.23 13.72
N ARG A 24 8.30 -0.58 14.97
CA ARG A 24 6.99 -1.09 15.40
C ARG A 24 5.89 -0.01 15.40
N TYR A 25 6.27 1.25 15.59
CA TYR A 25 5.34 2.37 15.64
C TYR A 25 5.94 3.57 14.91
N SER A 26 5.11 4.30 14.18
CA SER A 26 5.48 5.59 13.60
C SER A 26 5.20 6.70 14.61
N ILE A 27 6.14 7.64 14.75
CA ILE A 27 5.96 8.84 15.58
C ILE A 27 4.94 9.81 14.92
N LYS A 28 4.76 9.72 13.60
CA LYS A 28 3.92 10.61 12.78
C LYS A 28 2.71 9.90 12.17
N ASP A 29 2.27 8.80 12.77
CA ASP A 29 1.25 7.89 12.21
C ASP A 29 1.69 7.16 10.93
N SER A 30 0.87 6.19 10.52
CA SER A 30 1.13 5.31 9.36
C SER A 30 0.52 5.90 8.10
N GLN A 31 1.17 5.69 6.96
CA GLN A 31 0.77 6.30 5.70
C GLN A 31 0.85 5.30 4.55
N VAL A 32 -0.12 5.39 3.64
CA VAL A 32 -0.17 4.61 2.39
C VAL A 32 -0.19 5.57 1.21
N TYR A 33 0.58 5.25 0.18
CA TYR A 33 0.66 6.04 -1.05
C TYR A 33 0.07 5.26 -2.21
N GLY A 34 -0.70 5.95 -3.05
CA GLY A 34 -1.32 5.37 -4.23
C GLY A 34 -1.04 6.21 -5.48
N ARG A 35 -0.95 5.55 -6.63
CA ARG A 35 -1.00 6.19 -7.96
C ARG A 35 -1.95 5.39 -8.81
N ALA A 36 -2.66 6.04 -9.71
CA ALA A 36 -3.56 5.36 -10.62
C ALA A 36 -3.41 5.92 -12.03
N GLY A 37 -3.54 5.06 -13.03
CA GLY A 37 -3.45 5.44 -14.43
C GLY A 37 -3.91 4.33 -15.35
N TRP A 38 -3.99 4.64 -16.63
CA TRP A 38 -4.27 3.64 -17.65
C TRP A 38 -2.99 2.89 -18.01
N HIS A 39 -3.10 1.56 -18.10
CA HIS A 39 -2.03 0.67 -18.56
C HIS A 39 -2.64 -0.42 -19.44
N LYS A 40 -2.23 -0.50 -20.71
CA LYS A 40 -2.74 -1.50 -21.68
C LYS A 40 -4.27 -1.63 -21.68
N ASP A 41 -4.95 -0.48 -21.76
CA ASP A 41 -6.42 -0.33 -21.76
C ASP A 41 -7.13 -0.77 -20.46
N GLU A 42 -6.38 -1.01 -19.38
CA GLU A 42 -6.89 -1.31 -18.04
C GLU A 42 -6.56 -0.17 -17.07
N PHE A 43 -7.45 0.10 -16.11
CA PHE A 43 -7.16 1.03 -15.02
C PHE A 43 -6.30 0.31 -13.99
N SER A 44 -5.08 0.78 -13.78
CA SER A 44 -4.10 0.14 -12.91
C SER A 44 -3.55 1.11 -11.86
N THR A 45 -3.25 0.57 -10.69
CA THR A 45 -2.56 1.29 -9.61
C THR A 45 -1.03 1.16 -9.70
N SER A 46 -0.51 0.42 -10.67
CA SER A 46 0.92 0.29 -10.96
C SER A 46 1.18 -0.06 -12.43
N LYS A 47 2.34 0.32 -12.97
CA LYS A 47 2.69 0.08 -14.38
C LYS A 47 3.79 -0.95 -14.63
N SER A 48 4.46 -1.42 -13.58
CA SER A 48 5.58 -2.37 -13.73
C SER A 48 5.07 -3.76 -14.11
N ASP A 49 5.35 -4.23 -15.33
CA ASP A 49 4.89 -5.53 -15.85
C ASP A 49 5.72 -6.74 -15.41
N THR A 50 6.95 -6.53 -14.91
CA THR A 50 7.90 -7.62 -14.67
C THR A 50 8.62 -7.55 -13.33
N GLU A 51 8.63 -6.41 -12.63
CA GLU A 51 9.42 -6.25 -11.39
C GLU A 51 8.64 -6.61 -10.13
N TYR A 52 7.30 -6.55 -10.16
CA TYR A 52 6.45 -6.86 -9.02
C TYR A 52 5.41 -7.93 -9.35
N LEU A 53 5.09 -8.76 -8.35
CA LEU A 53 3.97 -9.69 -8.45
C LEU A 53 2.67 -8.91 -8.60
N LYS A 54 1.88 -9.27 -9.61
CA LYS A 54 0.56 -8.68 -9.86
C LYS A 54 -0.52 -9.68 -9.50
N THR A 55 -1.51 -9.19 -8.77
CA THR A 55 -2.78 -9.87 -8.57
C THR A 55 -3.85 -9.11 -9.35
N THR A 56 -4.38 -9.75 -10.40
CA THR A 56 -5.43 -9.16 -11.27
C THR A 56 -6.83 -9.60 -10.90
N LYS A 57 -6.96 -10.47 -9.89
CA LYS A 57 -8.24 -10.98 -9.41
C LYS A 57 -8.32 -10.79 -7.91
N THR A 58 -9.32 -10.05 -7.47
CA THR A 58 -9.68 -9.93 -6.06
C THR A 58 -10.87 -10.82 -5.74
N TYR A 59 -10.98 -11.24 -4.48
CA TYR A 59 -12.12 -12.01 -3.96
C TYR A 59 -12.92 -11.17 -2.98
N PRO A 60 -14.25 -11.39 -2.85
CA PRO A 60 -15.06 -10.73 -1.83
C PRO A 60 -14.46 -10.86 -0.42
N SER A 61 -13.86 -12.00 -0.09
CA SER A 61 -13.19 -12.24 1.18
C SER A 61 -11.91 -11.44 1.39
N GLU A 62 -11.48 -10.61 0.46
CA GLU A 62 -10.35 -9.70 0.64
C GLU A 62 -10.81 -8.27 0.99
N TYR A 63 -12.13 -8.02 0.98
CA TYR A 63 -12.67 -6.71 1.31
C TYR A 63 -13.01 -6.59 2.80
N ALA A 64 -12.77 -5.41 3.37
CA ALA A 64 -12.99 -5.15 4.79
C ALA A 64 -14.45 -5.41 5.19
N GLY A 65 -14.65 -6.07 6.33
CA GLY A 65 -15.98 -6.44 6.81
C GLY A 65 -16.65 -7.55 5.99
N HIS A 66 -15.93 -8.24 5.10
CA HIS A 66 -16.46 -9.42 4.45
C HIS A 66 -16.73 -10.51 5.47
N GLY A 67 -18.03 -10.80 5.64
CA GLY A 67 -18.52 -11.87 6.49
C GLY A 67 -19.67 -12.58 5.79
N VAL A 68 -19.63 -13.90 5.76
CA VAL A 68 -20.73 -14.74 5.30
C VAL A 68 -21.71 -14.89 6.46
N ASN A 69 -22.72 -14.03 6.50
CA ASN A 69 -23.79 -14.13 7.49
C ASN A 69 -24.95 -14.93 6.88
N GLY A 70 -25.13 -16.18 7.33
CA GLY A 70 -26.26 -17.01 6.91
C GLY A 70 -26.38 -18.30 7.72
N PRO A 71 -27.60 -18.83 7.92
CA PRO A 71 -27.77 -20.21 8.35
C PRO A 71 -27.22 -21.16 7.29
N SER A 72 -26.73 -22.34 7.68
CA SER A 72 -26.12 -23.35 6.78
C SER A 72 -26.96 -23.75 5.55
N PHE A 73 -28.23 -23.32 5.46
CA PHE A 73 -29.18 -23.59 4.36
C PHE A 73 -29.95 -22.35 3.86
N GLY A 74 -29.56 -21.12 4.25
CA GLY A 74 -30.20 -19.88 3.80
C GLY A 74 -29.31 -19.05 2.85
N PRO A 75 -29.85 -18.01 2.19
CA PRO A 75 -29.03 -17.12 1.38
C PRO A 75 -27.97 -16.45 2.25
N ALA A 76 -26.70 -16.67 1.92
CA ALA A 76 -25.58 -15.99 2.54
C ALA A 76 -25.63 -14.51 2.19
N TYR A 77 -25.79 -13.65 3.20
CA TYR A 77 -25.55 -12.22 3.00
C TYR A 77 -24.06 -11.98 3.09
N VAL A 78 -23.48 -11.53 1.99
CA VAL A 78 -22.10 -11.05 1.94
C VAL A 78 -22.13 -9.59 2.41
N GLY A 79 -21.86 -9.38 3.70
CA GLY A 79 -21.58 -8.03 4.21
C GLY A 79 -20.17 -7.59 3.80
N GLY A 80 -19.87 -6.29 3.85
CA GLY A 80 -18.51 -5.77 3.64
C GLY A 80 -18.44 -4.50 2.78
N SER A 81 -17.27 -3.89 2.75
CA SER A 81 -16.93 -2.78 1.86
C SER A 81 -16.76 -3.29 0.43
N SER A 82 -17.10 -2.48 -0.57
CA SER A 82 -16.77 -2.76 -1.98
C SER A 82 -15.50 -2.03 -2.45
N THR A 83 -14.92 -1.18 -1.59
CA THR A 83 -13.81 -0.29 -1.94
C THR A 83 -12.63 -0.38 -0.99
N SER A 84 -12.79 -1.06 0.15
CA SER A 84 -11.74 -1.20 1.17
C SER A 84 -11.14 -2.61 1.07
N LEU A 85 -9.90 -2.71 0.60
CA LEU A 85 -9.16 -3.97 0.50
C LEU A 85 -8.35 -4.22 1.77
N ARG A 86 -8.14 -5.50 2.08
CA ARG A 86 -7.30 -5.97 3.18
C ARG A 86 -6.04 -6.61 2.64
N PHE A 87 -4.90 -6.15 3.10
CA PHE A 87 -3.61 -6.71 2.74
C PHE A 87 -2.74 -6.87 3.98
N GLN A 88 -1.89 -7.87 3.95
CA GLN A 88 -0.93 -8.20 4.99
C GLN A 88 0.48 -7.97 4.47
N TYR A 89 1.30 -7.37 5.32
CA TYR A 89 2.74 -7.30 5.12
C TYR A 89 3.38 -8.55 5.72
N GLU A 90 3.81 -9.48 4.86
CA GLU A 90 4.44 -10.73 5.28
C GLU A 90 5.96 -10.61 5.16
N THR A 91 6.64 -10.91 6.27
CA THR A 91 8.11 -10.87 6.37
C THR A 91 8.72 -12.24 6.57
N SER A 92 7.93 -13.31 6.43
CA SER A 92 8.37 -14.67 6.71
C SER A 92 9.29 -15.17 5.58
N TRP A 93 10.47 -15.68 5.96
CA TRP A 93 11.45 -16.39 5.12
C TRP A 93 12.23 -15.58 4.06
N THR A 94 11.71 -14.48 3.52
CA THR A 94 12.38 -13.71 2.45
C THR A 94 12.18 -12.19 2.58
N SER A 95 12.55 -11.43 1.53
CA SER A 95 12.19 -10.01 1.40
C SER A 95 10.68 -9.81 1.61
N PRO A 96 10.28 -8.71 2.27
CA PRO A 96 8.90 -8.48 2.60
C PRO A 96 8.00 -8.37 1.36
N VAL A 97 6.80 -8.95 1.47
CA VAL A 97 5.79 -8.99 0.40
C VAL A 97 4.44 -8.53 0.94
N LEU A 98 3.67 -7.83 0.10
CA LEU A 98 2.27 -7.50 0.35
C LEU A 98 1.38 -8.54 -0.31
N VAL A 99 0.50 -9.16 0.48
CA VAL A 99 -0.48 -10.17 0.02
C VAL A 99 -1.88 -9.77 0.46
N PHE A 100 -2.91 -10.13 -0.32
CA PHE A 100 -4.29 -9.97 0.15
C PHE A 100 -4.57 -10.92 1.34
N THR A 101 -5.47 -10.51 2.22
CA THR A 101 -5.81 -11.29 3.41
C THR A 101 -7.30 -11.20 3.73
N GLU A 102 -7.80 -12.20 4.43
CA GLU A 102 -9.17 -12.22 4.97
C GLU A 102 -9.24 -11.65 6.39
N LEU A 103 -8.08 -11.36 6.99
CA LEU A 103 -7.97 -10.83 8.35
C LEU A 103 -8.17 -9.32 8.35
N ASP A 104 -9.04 -8.84 9.23
CA ASP A 104 -9.21 -7.41 9.44
C ASP A 104 -7.94 -6.79 10.06
N GLY A 105 -7.57 -5.63 9.54
CA GLY A 105 -6.46 -4.82 10.03
C GLY A 105 -6.90 -3.37 10.26
N ASP A 106 -5.91 -2.49 10.36
CA ASP A 106 -6.15 -1.06 10.53
C ASP A 106 -6.22 -0.32 9.20
N TYR A 107 -6.87 0.85 9.21
CA TYR A 107 -6.82 1.80 8.10
C TYR A 107 -5.63 2.75 8.26
N GLN A 108 -4.98 3.08 7.14
CA GLN A 108 -3.94 4.11 7.08
C GLN A 108 -4.43 5.28 6.21
N GLU A 109 -3.84 6.46 6.41
CA GLU A 109 -4.15 7.62 5.59
C GLU A 109 -3.60 7.42 4.17
N LEU A 110 -4.47 7.54 3.16
CA LEU A 110 -4.12 7.44 1.75
C LEU A 110 -3.80 8.83 1.19
N ILE A 111 -2.59 8.98 0.65
CA ILE A 111 -2.22 10.13 -0.17
C ILE A 111 -1.96 9.68 -1.60
N MET A 112 -2.69 10.27 -2.55
CA MET A 112 -2.49 10.01 -3.97
C MET A 112 -1.27 10.76 -4.52
N TRP A 113 -0.59 10.20 -5.51
CA TRP A 113 0.57 10.83 -6.16
C TRP A 113 0.29 12.27 -6.60
N GLU A 114 -0.89 12.50 -7.18
CA GLU A 114 -1.35 13.80 -7.66
C GLU A 114 -1.65 14.80 -6.53
N GLN A 115 -1.80 14.33 -5.29
CA GLN A 115 -1.97 15.16 -4.09
C GLN A 115 -0.65 15.56 -3.44
N LEU A 116 0.47 14.95 -3.85
CA LEU A 116 1.79 15.27 -3.32
C LEU A 116 2.29 16.62 -3.82
N THR A 117 3.08 17.30 -2.99
CA THR A 117 3.78 18.52 -3.41
C THR A 117 4.87 18.19 -4.43
N ASP A 118 5.24 19.16 -5.27
CA ASP A 118 6.32 19.00 -6.25
C ASP A 118 7.64 18.59 -5.60
N ALA A 119 7.95 19.13 -4.42
CA ALA A 119 9.13 18.76 -3.65
C ALA A 119 9.07 17.30 -3.18
N SER A 120 7.91 16.83 -2.70
CA SER A 120 7.70 15.45 -2.30
C SER A 120 7.84 14.48 -3.48
N ARG A 121 7.26 14.84 -4.65
CA ARG A 121 7.39 14.04 -5.88
C ARG A 121 8.83 13.97 -6.36
N ALA A 122 9.54 15.09 -6.39
CA ALA A 122 10.96 15.13 -6.76
C ALA A 122 11.82 14.25 -5.84
N ALA A 123 11.55 14.26 -4.53
CA ALA A 123 12.28 13.45 -3.57
C ALA A 123 11.97 11.94 -3.70
N LEU A 124 10.71 11.58 -3.99
CA LEU A 124 10.28 10.20 -4.24
C LEU A 124 10.78 9.63 -5.58
N ASN A 125 11.02 10.49 -6.57
CA ASN A 125 11.59 10.10 -7.86
C ASN A 125 13.10 9.84 -7.79
N SER A 126 13.80 10.34 -6.77
CA SER A 126 15.26 10.17 -6.65
C SER A 126 15.62 8.84 -5.99
N SER A 127 16.09 7.88 -6.79
CA SER A 127 16.51 6.54 -6.34
C SER A 127 17.62 6.56 -5.27
N ASP A 128 18.49 7.56 -5.28
CA ASP A 128 19.55 7.76 -4.28
C ASP A 128 19.03 7.89 -2.84
N ASN A 129 17.76 8.25 -2.65
CA ASN A 129 17.16 8.46 -1.34
C ASN A 129 16.78 7.15 -0.61
N PHE A 130 16.71 6.02 -1.32
CA PHE A 130 16.11 4.78 -0.80
C PHE A 130 17.08 3.59 -0.76
N GLY A 131 18.35 3.79 -1.13
CA GLY A 131 19.37 2.76 -1.08
C GLY A 131 19.03 1.54 -1.96
N ARG A 132 18.64 0.43 -1.34
CA ARG A 132 18.23 -0.80 -2.06
C ARG A 132 16.72 -0.88 -2.33
N ALA A 133 15.93 0.00 -1.73
CA ALA A 133 14.49 0.05 -1.96
C ALA A 133 14.18 0.93 -3.17
N GLU A 134 13.13 0.59 -3.91
CA GLU A 134 12.67 1.34 -5.07
C GLU A 134 11.24 1.83 -4.81
N VAL A 135 10.91 3.01 -5.33
CA VAL A 135 9.56 3.59 -5.22
C VAL A 135 8.74 3.15 -6.45
N PRO A 136 7.75 2.25 -6.30
CA PRO A 136 7.10 1.58 -7.43
C PRO A 136 6.07 2.44 -8.18
N PHE A 137 5.77 3.64 -7.67
CA PHE A 137 4.78 4.57 -8.22
C PHE A 137 5.40 5.91 -8.65
N SER A 138 6.73 6.01 -8.61
CA SER A 138 7.47 7.18 -9.09
C SER A 138 7.32 7.33 -10.60
N ASP A 139 7.64 8.51 -11.14
CA ASP A 139 7.63 8.76 -12.58
C ASP A 139 8.67 7.91 -13.33
N GLU A 140 9.78 7.54 -12.70
CA GLU A 140 10.80 6.67 -13.31
C GLU A 140 10.28 5.23 -13.54
N LYS A 141 9.31 4.80 -12.74
CA LYS A 141 8.73 3.44 -12.76
C LYS A 141 7.31 3.41 -13.35
N SER A 142 6.78 4.55 -13.80
CA SER A 142 5.45 4.73 -14.39
C SER A 142 5.50 5.01 -15.89
#